data_AF-A0A2E4JUD0-F1
#
_entry.id   AF-A0A2E4JUD0-F1
#
_cell.length_a   1.000
_cell.length_b   1.000
_cell.length_c   1.000
_cell.angle_alpha   90.00
_cell.angle_beta   90.00
_cell.angle_gamma   90.00
#
_symmetry.space_group_name_H-M   'P 1'
#
loop_
_entity.id
_entity.type
_entity.pdbx_description
1 polymer ?
#
loop_
_entity_poly.entity_id
_entity_poly.type
_entity_poly.pdbx_seq_one_letter_code
_entity_poly.pdbx_strand_id
1 'polypeptide(L)'
;MQSLSIGEFAMKVNLWASLGYGLILILTPDLFCEILQAEAVNTAWLRTIGAALLGTNVLGSWLWLRTPSLDMGRVQTGTAGLEALAMTLSLLLGEFTADNIWMVQASVFLAVLVTAGLAPTSMERTYHSTKQSNNIE
;
A
#
# COMPACT_ATOMS: atom_id res chain seq x y z
N MET A 1 -18.37 4.96 13.54
CA MET A 1 -18.82 4.57 12.18
C MET A 1 -18.02 5.21 11.05
N GLN A 2 -17.87 6.55 10.95
CA GLN A 2 -17.13 7.18 9.83
C GLN A 2 -15.65 6.76 9.71
N SER A 3 -14.92 6.63 10.82
CA SER A 3 -13.49 6.24 10.79
C SER A 3 -13.26 4.81 10.28
N LEU A 4 -14.18 3.89 10.58
CA LEU A 4 -14.14 2.52 10.07
C LEU A 4 -14.42 2.49 8.56
N SER A 5 -15.40 3.27 8.10
CA SER A 5 -15.71 3.41 6.66
C SER A 5 -14.54 3.97 5.85
N ILE A 6 -13.83 4.97 6.38
CA ILE A 6 -12.61 5.52 5.75
C ILE A 6 -11.50 4.47 5.72
N GLY A 7 -11.28 3.76 6.83
CA GLY A 7 -10.28 2.69 6.92
C GLY A 7 -10.55 1.53 5.96
N GLU A 8 -11.80 1.08 5.86
CA GLU A 8 -12.22 0.06 4.89
C GLU A 8 -12.01 0.50 3.45
N PHE A 9 -12.34 1.75 3.14
CA PHE A 9 -12.08 2.31 1.82
C PHE A 9 -10.58 2.34 1.51
N ALA A 10 -9.76 2.86 2.43
CA ALA A 10 -8.31 2.90 2.28
C ALA A 10 -7.72 1.48 2.12
N MET A 11 -8.21 0.50 2.87
CA MET A 11 -7.80 -0.91 2.75
C MET A 11 -8.15 -1.50 1.38
N LYS A 12 -9.33 -1.19 0.83
CA LYS A 12 -9.69 -1.61 -0.53
C LYS A 12 -8.79 -0.97 -1.58
N VAL A 13 -8.52 0.33 -1.46
CA VAL A 13 -7.60 1.03 -2.37
C VAL A 13 -6.20 0.42 -2.28
N ASN A 14 -5.67 0.23 -1.07
CA ASN A 14 -4.37 -0.39 -0.85
C ASN A 14 -4.28 -1.80 -1.45
N LEU A 15 -5.32 -2.62 -1.25
CA LEU A 15 -5.43 -3.97 -1.79
C LEU A 15 -5.36 -3.96 -3.31
N TRP A 16 -6.22 -3.19 -3.97
CA TRP A 16 -6.30 -3.21 -5.43
C TRP A 16 -5.09 -2.56 -6.09
N ALA A 17 -4.57 -1.46 -5.53
CA ALA A 17 -3.35 -0.82 -6.02
C ALA A 17 -2.15 -1.77 -5.89
N SER A 18 -1.97 -2.38 -4.73
CA SER A 18 -0.87 -3.34 -4.48
C SER A 18 -1.01 -4.61 -5.31
N LEU A 19 -2.24 -5.07 -5.57
CA LEU A 19 -2.47 -6.20 -6.46
C LEU A 19 -2.05 -5.87 -7.89
N GLY A 20 -2.49 -4.73 -8.43
CA GLY A 20 -2.13 -4.30 -9.78
C GLY A 20 -0.63 -4.12 -9.94
N TYR A 21 0.01 -3.32 -9.08
CA TYR A 21 1.45 -3.12 -9.10
C TYR A 21 2.22 -4.41 -8.86
N GLY A 22 1.83 -5.18 -7.84
CA GLY A 22 2.51 -6.42 -7.48
C GLY A 22 2.50 -7.46 -8.60
N LEU A 23 1.36 -7.62 -9.29
CA LEU A 23 1.25 -8.52 -10.44
C LEU A 23 2.09 -8.05 -11.63
N ILE A 24 2.05 -6.76 -11.97
CA ILE A 24 2.87 -6.20 -13.06
C ILE A 24 4.36 -6.42 -12.76
N LEU A 25 4.80 -6.13 -11.55
CA LEU A 25 6.20 -6.26 -11.14
C LEU A 25 6.69 -7.72 -11.09
N ILE A 26 5.83 -8.67 -10.73
CA ILE A 26 6.18 -10.10 -10.74
C ILE A 26 6.18 -10.67 -12.16
N LEU A 27 5.08 -10.48 -12.90
CA LEU A 27 4.82 -11.20 -14.15
C LEU A 27 5.51 -10.53 -15.34
N THR A 28 5.54 -9.20 -15.35
CA THR A 28 5.99 -8.39 -16.49
C THR A 28 6.86 -7.20 -16.04
N PRO A 29 7.96 -7.42 -15.30
CA PRO A 29 8.82 -6.31 -14.83
C PRO A 29 9.46 -5.53 -15.98
N ASP A 30 9.72 -6.18 -17.11
CA ASP A 30 10.31 -5.52 -18.29
C ASP A 30 9.36 -4.49 -18.90
N LEU A 31 8.06 -4.81 -18.97
CA LEU A 31 7.02 -3.87 -19.39
C LEU A 31 6.94 -2.67 -18.44
N PHE A 32 7.12 -2.89 -17.14
CA PHE A 32 7.15 -1.80 -16.17
C PHE A 32 8.35 -0.86 -16.40
N CYS A 33 9.53 -1.43 -16.67
CA CYS A 33 10.71 -0.65 -17.07
C CYS A 33 10.46 0.14 -18.36
N GLU A 34 9.86 -0.47 -19.38
CA GLU A 34 9.53 0.22 -20.65
C GLU A 34 8.58 1.40 -20.45
N ILE A 35 7.50 1.20 -19.66
CA ILE A 35 6.51 2.24 -19.35
C ILE A 35 7.18 3.43 -18.63
N LEU A 36 8.07 3.14 -17.70
CA LEU A 36 8.81 4.16 -16.96
C LEU A 36 10.00 4.73 -17.74
N GLN A 37 10.34 4.15 -18.89
CA GLN A 37 11.58 4.43 -19.63
C GLN A 37 12.80 4.33 -18.70
N ALA A 38 12.87 3.20 -17.97
CA ALA A 38 13.91 2.91 -16.99
C ALA A 38 14.84 1.80 -17.50
N GLU A 39 16.11 1.85 -17.09
CA GLU A 39 17.07 0.79 -17.42
C GLU A 39 16.63 -0.57 -16.84
N ALA A 40 16.69 -1.63 -17.66
CA ALA A 40 16.26 -2.99 -17.30
C ALA A 40 17.23 -3.75 -16.37
N VAL A 41 18.17 -3.06 -15.73
CA VAL A 41 19.24 -3.67 -14.92
C VAL A 41 18.72 -4.37 -13.65
N ASN A 42 17.46 -4.15 -13.27
CA ASN A 42 16.95 -4.51 -11.94
C ASN A 42 15.67 -5.37 -11.91
N THR A 43 15.40 -6.15 -12.95
CA THR A 43 14.13 -6.92 -13.07
C THR A 43 13.91 -7.96 -11.97
N ALA A 44 14.97 -8.59 -11.45
CA ALA A 44 14.88 -9.51 -10.32
C ALA A 44 14.47 -8.80 -9.01
N TRP A 45 14.97 -7.57 -8.81
CA TRP A 45 14.59 -6.74 -7.68
C TRP A 45 13.14 -6.27 -7.79
N LEU A 46 12.68 -5.87 -9.00
CA LEU A 46 11.28 -5.53 -9.26
C LEU A 46 10.33 -6.70 -8.92
N ARG A 47 10.67 -7.94 -9.32
CA ARG A 47 9.88 -9.12 -8.94
C ARG A 47 9.81 -9.32 -7.43
N THR A 48 10.89 -9.03 -6.72
CA THR A 48 10.94 -9.14 -5.25
C THR A 48 10.05 -8.08 -4.58
N ILE A 49 10.05 -6.84 -5.10
CA ILE A 49 9.12 -5.81 -4.65
C ILE A 49 7.68 -6.21 -4.93
N GLY A 50 7.41 -6.72 -6.14
CA GLY A 50 6.07 -7.19 -6.47
C GLY A 50 5.59 -8.30 -5.53
N ALA A 51 6.45 -9.27 -5.21
CA ALA A 51 6.14 -10.33 -4.26
C ALA A 51 5.89 -9.78 -2.85
N ALA A 52 6.66 -8.79 -2.42
CA ALA A 52 6.44 -8.11 -1.15
C ALA A 52 5.08 -7.41 -1.13
N LEU A 53 4.75 -6.59 -2.15
CA LEU A 53 3.46 -5.90 -2.26
C LEU A 53 2.26 -6.86 -2.24
N LEU A 54 2.36 -8.00 -2.93
CA LEU A 54 1.31 -9.03 -2.86
C LEU A 54 1.24 -9.66 -1.47
N GLY A 55 2.37 -10.03 -0.89
CA GLY A 55 2.43 -10.74 0.38
C GLY A 55 2.00 -9.88 1.59
N THR A 56 2.45 -8.64 1.65
CA THR A 56 2.20 -7.76 2.80
C THR A 56 0.93 -6.97 2.62
N ASN A 57 0.78 -6.24 1.50
CA ASN A 57 -0.34 -5.32 1.32
C ASN A 57 -1.60 -6.02 0.83
N VAL A 58 -1.52 -6.93 -0.15
CA VAL A 58 -2.72 -7.61 -0.65
C VAL A 58 -3.26 -8.57 0.41
N LEU A 59 -2.42 -9.48 0.93
CA LEU A 59 -2.88 -10.42 1.95
C LEU A 59 -3.25 -9.71 3.25
N GLY A 60 -2.47 -8.71 3.68
CA GLY A 60 -2.75 -7.96 4.90
C GLY A 60 -4.05 -7.17 4.82
N SER A 61 -4.29 -6.42 3.73
CA SER A 61 -5.56 -5.73 3.52
C SER A 61 -6.72 -6.70 3.36
N TRP A 62 -6.55 -7.83 2.68
CA TRP A 62 -7.60 -8.84 2.55
C TRP A 62 -8.00 -9.46 3.90
N LEU A 63 -7.02 -9.84 4.71
CA LEU A 63 -7.26 -10.38 6.05
C LEU A 63 -7.95 -9.35 6.94
N TRP A 64 -7.49 -8.10 6.91
CA TRP A 64 -8.10 -7.02 7.69
C TRP A 64 -9.55 -6.76 7.26
N LEU A 65 -9.83 -6.72 5.94
CA LEU A 65 -11.20 -6.51 5.43
C LEU A 65 -12.15 -7.65 5.83
N ARG A 66 -11.65 -8.86 6.02
CA ARG A 66 -12.44 -10.02 6.45
C ARG A 66 -12.65 -10.05 7.97
N THR A 67 -11.63 -9.71 8.74
CA THR A 67 -11.68 -9.72 10.21
C THR A 67 -10.83 -8.56 10.76
N PRO A 68 -11.42 -7.35 10.85
CA PRO A 68 -10.68 -6.17 11.27
C PRO A 68 -10.11 -6.33 12.68
N SER A 69 -8.81 -6.09 12.84
CA SER A 69 -8.15 -6.06 14.14
C SER A 69 -7.14 -4.92 14.22
N LEU A 70 -6.96 -4.38 15.43
CA LEU A 70 -6.05 -3.27 15.68
C LEU A 70 -4.61 -3.59 15.31
N ASP A 71 -4.13 -4.78 15.69
CA ASP A 71 -2.75 -5.18 15.41
C ASP A 71 -2.51 -5.35 13.91
N MET A 72 -3.47 -5.93 13.17
CA MET A 72 -3.40 -5.97 11.70
C MET A 72 -3.41 -4.57 11.09
N GLY A 73 -4.27 -3.67 11.58
CA GLY A 73 -4.30 -2.28 11.11
C GLY A 73 -3.00 -1.52 11.37
N ARG A 74 -2.36 -1.76 12.52
CA ARG A 74 -1.02 -1.23 12.84
C ARG A 74 0.06 -1.76 11.90
N VAL A 75 0.10 -3.07 11.68
CA VAL A 75 1.04 -3.69 10.73
C VAL A 75 0.83 -3.11 9.34
N GLN A 76 -0.41 -3.07 8.85
CA GLN A 76 -0.72 -2.61 7.50
C GLN A 76 -0.39 -1.12 7.29
N THR A 77 -0.71 -0.28 8.27
CA THR A 77 -0.37 1.15 8.23
C THR A 77 1.14 1.36 8.28
N GLY A 78 1.84 0.60 9.13
CA GLY A 78 3.30 0.66 9.24
C GLY A 78 4.01 0.22 7.97
N THR A 79 3.58 -0.89 7.37
CA THR A 79 4.13 -1.38 6.09
C THR A 79 3.91 -0.39 4.97
N ALA A 80 2.68 0.07 4.75
CA ALA A 80 2.38 1.06 3.71
C ALA A 80 3.16 2.36 3.93
N GLY A 81 3.31 2.80 5.19
CA GLY A 81 4.08 3.99 5.54
C GLY A 81 5.58 3.84 5.27
N LEU A 82 6.18 2.69 5.58
CA LEU A 82 7.58 2.42 5.26
C LEU A 82 7.82 2.39 3.75
N GLU A 83 6.91 1.79 2.97
CA GLU A 83 6.98 1.80 1.51
C GLU A 83 6.86 3.21 0.95
N ALA A 84 5.88 3.99 1.40
CA ALA A 84 5.70 5.38 0.98
C ALA A 84 6.92 6.25 1.32
N LEU A 85 7.49 6.07 2.52
CA LEU A 85 8.71 6.75 2.93
C LEU A 85 9.91 6.35 2.06
N ALA A 86 10.11 5.05 1.82
CA ALA A 86 11.20 4.57 0.98
C ALA A 86 11.10 5.15 -0.44
N MET A 87 9.92 5.08 -1.07
CA MET A 87 9.75 5.64 -2.41
C MET A 87 9.90 7.17 -2.45
N THR A 88 9.43 7.87 -1.41
CA THR A 88 9.61 9.33 -1.31
C THR A 88 11.09 9.69 -1.18
N LEU A 89 11.84 8.97 -0.34
CA LEU A 89 13.28 9.19 -0.18
C LEU A 89 14.03 8.92 -1.49
N SER A 90 13.75 7.81 -2.16
CA SER A 90 14.38 7.49 -3.45
C SER A 90 14.05 8.54 -4.52
N LEU A 91 12.87 9.15 -4.49
CA LEU A 91 12.51 10.24 -5.38
C LEU A 91 13.31 11.52 -5.08
N LEU A 92 13.45 11.89 -3.80
CA LEU A 92 14.21 13.08 -3.38
C LEU A 92 15.71 12.93 -3.63
N LEU A 93 16.24 11.72 -3.51
CA LEU A 93 17.64 11.40 -3.75
C LEU A 93 17.96 11.18 -5.24
N GLY A 94 16.95 11.15 -6.12
CA GLY A 94 17.14 10.94 -7.56
C GLY A 94 17.59 9.53 -7.93
N GLU A 95 17.19 8.53 -7.14
CA GLU A 95 17.62 7.12 -7.31
C GLU A 95 16.83 6.39 -8.40
N PHE A 96 15.73 6.97 -8.90
CA PHE A 96 14.96 6.38 -9.98
C PHE A 96 15.68 6.57 -11.32
N THR A 97 15.94 5.46 -12.01
CA THR A 97 16.51 5.43 -13.37
C THR A 97 15.48 5.72 -14.47
N ALA A 98 14.26 6.13 -14.08
CA ALA A 98 13.14 6.37 -14.99
C ALA A 98 13.22 7.78 -15.60
N ASP A 99 13.22 7.88 -16.93
CA ASP A 99 13.10 9.17 -17.62
C ASP A 99 11.69 9.77 -17.42
N ASN A 100 10.68 8.92 -17.25
CA ASN A 100 9.29 9.33 -17.09
C ASN A 100 8.91 9.59 -15.61
N ILE A 101 9.57 10.57 -14.99
CA ILE A 101 9.48 10.83 -13.54
C ILE A 101 8.05 11.14 -13.05
N TRP A 102 7.16 11.69 -13.87
CA TRP A 102 5.81 12.03 -13.42
C TRP A 102 5.03 10.79 -12.95
N MET A 103 5.23 9.63 -13.59
CA MET A 103 4.58 8.37 -13.20
C MET A 103 5.04 7.92 -11.81
N VAL A 104 6.33 8.08 -11.53
CA VAL A 104 6.91 7.80 -10.21
C VAL A 104 6.33 8.74 -9.16
N GLN A 105 6.27 10.05 -9.46
CA GLN A 105 5.68 11.04 -8.56
C GLN A 105 4.21 10.75 -8.24
N ALA A 106 3.41 10.37 -9.24
CA ALA A 106 2.01 9.99 -9.04
C ALA A 106 1.89 8.75 -8.13
N SER A 107 2.76 7.76 -8.32
CA SER A 107 2.80 6.54 -7.50
C SER A 107 3.16 6.84 -6.04
N VAL A 108 4.18 7.68 -5.83
CA VAL A 108 4.61 8.15 -4.50
C VAL A 108 3.48 8.89 -3.80
N PHE A 109 2.85 9.83 -4.51
CA PHE A 109 1.73 10.60 -3.96
C PHE A 109 0.56 9.72 -3.55
N LEU A 110 0.19 8.74 -4.38
CA LEU A 110 -0.84 7.77 -4.05
C LEU A 110 -0.47 6.96 -2.79
N ALA A 111 0.77 6.48 -2.67
CA ALA A 111 1.21 5.72 -1.52
C ALA A 111 1.14 6.52 -0.21
N VAL A 112 1.50 7.81 -0.24
CA VAL A 112 1.36 8.73 0.90
C VAL A 112 -0.11 8.92 1.27
N LEU A 113 -0.99 9.14 0.29
CA LEU A 113 -2.43 9.29 0.54
C LEU A 113 -3.06 8.02 1.12
N VAL A 114 -2.72 6.85 0.58
CA VAL A 114 -3.20 5.56 1.08
C VAL A 114 -2.73 5.36 2.51
N THR A 115 -1.45 5.62 2.80
CA THR A 115 -0.91 5.54 4.18
C THR A 115 -1.68 6.44 5.14
N ALA A 116 -1.95 7.68 4.75
CA ALA A 116 -2.74 8.61 5.57
C ALA A 116 -4.18 8.10 5.77
N GLY A 117 -4.79 7.54 4.73
CA GLY A 117 -6.12 6.92 4.79
C GLY A 117 -6.18 5.66 5.67
N LEU A 118 -5.07 4.92 5.79
CA LEU A 118 -4.94 3.76 6.66
C LEU A 118 -4.71 4.13 8.12
N ALA A 119 -4.21 5.33 8.42
CA ALA A 119 -3.91 5.77 9.79
C ALA A 119 -5.03 5.49 10.81
N PRO A 120 -6.33 5.72 10.52
CA PRO A 120 -7.42 5.38 11.43
C PRO A 120 -7.45 3.89 11.82
N THR A 121 -7.06 2.98 10.93
CA THR A 121 -7.07 1.53 11.19
C THR A 121 -6.03 1.10 12.23
N SER A 122 -5.02 1.94 12.49
CA SER A 122 -4.00 1.71 13.53
C SER A 122 -4.37 2.28 14.91
N MET A 123 -5.52 2.94 15.03
CA MET A 123 -5.97 3.62 16.25
C MET A 123 -7.06 2.81 16.97
N GLU A 124 -6.94 2.69 18.29
CA GLU A 124 -7.90 1.96 19.15
C GLU A 124 -9.34 2.44 19.00
N ARG A 125 -9.54 3.76 18.86
CA ARG A 125 -10.85 4.39 18.71
C ARG A 125 -11.68 3.78 17.56
N THR A 126 -11.04 3.29 16.51
CA THR A 126 -11.71 2.68 15.35
C THR A 126 -12.44 1.39 15.70
N TYR A 127 -11.98 0.65 16.71
CA TYR A 127 -12.53 -0.65 17.09
C TYR A 127 -13.45 -0.56 18.31
N HIS A 128 -13.24 0.42 19.20
CA HIS A 128 -14.13 0.64 20.35
C HIS A 128 -15.55 1.09 19.93
N SER A 129 -15.68 1.80 18.81
CA SER A 129 -16.99 2.21 18.28
C SER A 129 -17.85 1.02 17.81
N THR A 130 -17.25 -0.14 17.55
CA THR A 130 -17.95 -1.37 17.09
C THR A 130 -18.45 -2.21 18.26
N LYS A 131 -17.68 -2.30 19.36
CA LYS A 131 -18.09 -3.09 20.55
C LYS A 131 -19.30 -2.52 21.28
N GLN A 132 -19.50 -1.21 21.26
CA GLN A 132 -20.61 -0.56 21.98
C GLN A 132 -21.97 -0.77 21.29
N SER A 133 -21.99 -1.04 19.98
CA SER A 133 -23.21 -1.35 19.22
C SER A 133 -23.74 -2.77 19.48
N ASN A 134 -22.88 -3.71 19.87
CA ASN A 134 -23.26 -5.12 20.07
C ASN A 134 -23.66 -5.43 21.52
N ASN A 135 -23.62 -4.44 22.43
CA ASN A 135 -24.01 -4.59 23.83
C ASN A 135 -25.34 -3.87 24.15
N ILE A 136 -26.07 -3.45 23.12
CA ILE A 136 -27.44 -2.92 23.21
C ILE A 136 -28.35 -3.87 22.40
N GLU A 137 -28.36 -5.13 22.80
CA GLU A 137 -29.41 -6.12 22.49
C GLU A 137 -29.74 -6.90 23.76
#